data_AF-A0A323V130-F1
#
_entry.id   AF-A0A323V130-F1
#
_cell.length_a   1.000
_cell.length_b   1.000
_cell.length_c   1.000
_cell.angle_alpha   90.00
_cell.angle_beta   90.00
_cell.angle_gamma   90.00
#
_symmetry.space_group_name_H-M   'P 1'
#
loop_
_entity.id
_entity.type
_entity.pdbx_description
1 polymer ?
#
loop_
_entity_poly.entity_id
_entity_poly.type
_entity_poly.pdbx_seq_one_letter_code
_entity_poly.pdbx_strand_id
1 'polypeptide(L)'
;MSKVRTSQRNNIAATGITRILHLLAANEALDTKKAIRTAIREAGLPGRDEYVEAVLNNREEHETQRKNRQKRRNIAHTGKSWPTRARKASQQPVVLPAGTPASRLVEYRRRQVEDVAFSLFRSGAAGGTTFTVKLTDAWEKVGYTVSIGANWDTYRGRFKEWRANEDHHEVTLPVRWMTRILRSNLAELDGLMTLDACEIASGMPEVKLFKAIWARQGKGYSVITEHGFIARKGEMTHHADTAAKALAGLRRKLAQTGQPRRTIQSALDMDVAAFIKRYSRHDCMVSLNDARSSGSCEAGILNWCERVGIDPLRSAVPLSEALEAFSRYPLVEVRLAVMQAVRRHRREQRLAA
;
A
#
# COMPACT_ATOMS: atom_id res chain seq x y z
N MET A 1 -42.12 79.54 30.16
CA MET A 1 -41.12 79.41 29.07
C MET A 1 -39.75 78.84 29.54
N SER A 2 -39.68 77.99 30.58
CA SER A 2 -38.39 77.48 31.12
C SER A 2 -38.01 76.04 30.75
N LYS A 3 -38.87 75.28 30.06
CA LYS A 3 -38.61 73.86 29.73
C LYS A 3 -37.86 73.63 28.40
N VAL A 4 -37.86 74.61 27.49
CA VAL A 4 -37.25 74.47 26.15
C VAL A 4 -35.72 74.61 26.20
N ARG A 5 -35.17 75.46 27.08
CA ARG A 5 -33.71 75.66 27.20
C ARG A 5 -32.97 74.48 27.84
N THR A 6 -33.63 73.69 28.69
CA THR A 6 -33.02 72.53 29.36
C THR A 6 -32.85 71.34 28.40
N SER A 7 -33.81 71.13 27.50
CA SER A 7 -33.73 70.07 26.47
C SER A 7 -32.60 70.32 25.47
N GLN A 8 -32.41 71.57 25.04
CA GLN A 8 -31.38 71.93 24.06
C GLN A 8 -29.94 71.81 24.62
N ARG A 9 -29.72 72.17 25.90
CA ARG A 9 -28.41 71.98 26.57
C ARG A 9 -28.05 70.50 26.77
N ASN A 10 -29.03 69.66 27.08
CA ASN A 10 -28.80 68.22 27.26
C ASN A 10 -28.42 67.53 25.95
N ASN A 11 -29.00 67.94 24.81
CA ASN A 11 -28.63 67.40 23.50
C ASN A 11 -27.21 67.80 23.05
N ILE A 12 -26.79 69.05 23.31
CA ILE A 12 -25.42 69.49 22.96
C ILE A 12 -24.38 68.75 23.80
N ALA A 13 -24.63 68.56 25.10
CA ALA A 13 -23.72 67.82 25.99
C ALA A 13 -23.61 66.33 25.61
N ALA A 14 -24.75 65.68 25.30
CA ALA A 14 -24.77 64.30 24.83
C ALA A 14 -23.97 64.11 23.53
N THR A 15 -24.03 65.10 22.62
CA THR A 15 -23.31 65.06 21.34
C THR A 15 -21.79 65.21 21.54
N GLY A 16 -21.35 66.03 22.51
CA GLY A 16 -19.94 66.19 22.85
C GLY A 16 -19.31 64.92 23.43
N ILE A 17 -20.01 64.25 24.33
CA ILE A 17 -19.56 62.99 24.94
C ILE A 17 -19.39 61.92 23.87
N THR A 18 -20.41 61.70 23.03
CA THR A 18 -20.35 60.69 21.95
C THR A 18 -19.18 60.93 21.00
N ARG A 19 -18.91 62.20 20.64
CA ARG A 19 -17.76 62.55 19.79
C ARG A 19 -16.42 62.18 20.42
N ILE A 20 -16.24 62.45 21.72
CA ILE A 20 -15.01 62.10 22.45
C ILE A 20 -14.82 60.59 22.45
N LEU A 21 -15.88 59.81 22.70
CA LEU A 21 -15.80 58.35 22.73
C LEU A 21 -15.46 57.77 21.35
N HIS A 22 -15.98 58.31 20.25
CA HIS A 22 -15.59 57.88 18.89
C HIS A 22 -14.14 58.24 18.55
N LEU A 23 -13.62 59.38 19.01
CA LEU A 23 -12.21 59.76 18.80
C LEU A 23 -11.27 58.81 19.55
N LEU A 24 -11.61 58.45 20.79
CA LEU A 24 -10.85 57.46 21.55
C LEU A 24 -10.92 56.06 20.92
N ALA A 25 -12.08 55.66 20.40
CA ALA A 25 -12.25 54.39 19.71
C ALA A 25 -11.37 54.28 18.44
N ALA A 26 -11.13 55.40 17.75
CA ALA A 26 -10.28 55.46 16.56
C ALA A 26 -8.77 55.39 16.86
N ASN A 27 -8.34 55.57 18.12
CA ASN A 27 -6.95 55.49 18.52
C ASN A 27 -6.54 54.03 18.77
N GLU A 28 -5.63 53.48 17.97
CA GLU A 28 -5.20 52.08 18.04
C GLU A 28 -4.27 51.77 19.22
N ALA A 29 -3.70 52.79 19.88
CA ALA A 29 -2.75 52.60 20.99
C ALA A 29 -3.43 52.24 22.33
N LEU A 30 -4.77 52.35 22.42
CA LEU A 30 -5.54 52.05 23.62
C LEU A 30 -6.05 50.60 23.60
N ASP A 31 -5.17 49.63 23.82
CA ASP A 31 -5.46 48.19 23.70
C ASP A 31 -6.11 47.56 24.93
N THR A 32 -5.95 48.17 26.11
CA THR A 32 -6.49 47.66 27.39
C THR A 32 -7.60 48.53 27.97
N LYS A 33 -8.56 47.91 28.69
CA LYS A 33 -9.62 48.64 29.42
C LYS A 33 -9.05 49.67 30.40
N LYS A 34 -7.88 49.41 31.00
CA LYS A 34 -7.18 50.35 31.88
C LYS A 34 -6.72 51.59 31.12
N ALA A 35 -6.08 51.43 29.95
CA ALA A 35 -5.64 52.54 29.11
C ALA A 35 -6.83 53.37 28.61
N ILE A 36 -7.91 52.72 28.17
CA ILE A 36 -9.16 53.40 27.76
C ILE A 36 -9.73 54.22 28.93
N ARG A 37 -9.80 53.64 30.13
CA ARG A 37 -10.32 54.34 31.31
C ARG A 37 -9.47 55.55 31.70
N THR A 38 -8.15 55.46 31.58
CA THR A 38 -7.24 56.60 31.79
C THR A 38 -7.49 57.70 30.75
N ALA A 39 -7.55 57.34 29.46
CA ALA A 39 -7.79 58.30 28.37
C ALA A 39 -9.16 59.00 28.47
N ILE A 40 -10.20 58.29 28.94
CA ILE A 40 -11.53 58.88 29.21
C ILE A 40 -11.43 59.96 30.30
N ARG A 41 -10.67 59.71 31.37
CA ARG A 41 -10.46 60.68 32.46
C ARG A 41 -9.66 61.89 31.98
N GLU A 42 -8.62 61.68 31.20
CA GLU A 42 -7.82 62.77 30.60
C GLU A 42 -8.66 63.64 29.65
N ALA A 43 -9.65 63.06 28.98
CA ALA A 43 -10.61 63.79 28.15
C ALA A 43 -11.71 64.52 28.96
N GLY A 44 -11.62 64.55 30.30
CA GLY A 44 -12.55 65.27 31.17
C GLY A 44 -13.86 64.54 31.47
N LEU A 45 -13.96 63.25 31.13
CA LEU A 45 -15.14 62.43 31.41
C LEU A 45 -14.92 61.54 32.63
N PRO A 46 -15.98 61.22 33.42
CA PRO A 46 -15.84 60.28 34.50
C PRO A 46 -15.52 58.89 33.92
N GLY A 47 -14.44 58.25 34.36
CA GLY A 47 -13.99 56.93 33.87
C GLY A 47 -14.89 55.76 34.29
N ARG A 48 -16.20 55.87 34.03
CA ARG A 48 -17.24 54.86 34.27
C ARG A 48 -17.13 53.73 33.26
N ASP A 49 -17.53 52.54 33.67
CA ASP A 49 -17.45 51.34 32.81
C ASP A 49 -18.35 51.45 31.56
N GLU A 50 -19.49 52.13 31.68
CA GLU A 50 -20.38 52.42 30.55
C GLU A 50 -19.66 53.11 29.38
N TYR A 51 -18.75 54.06 29.67
CA TYR A 51 -17.98 54.76 28.64
C TYR A 51 -16.85 53.91 28.08
N VAL A 52 -16.26 53.03 28.89
CA VAL A 52 -15.25 52.07 28.42
C VAL A 52 -15.88 51.09 27.44
N GLU A 53 -17.04 50.53 27.77
CA GLU A 53 -17.77 49.62 26.87
C GLU A 53 -18.27 50.35 25.61
N ALA A 54 -18.72 51.60 25.72
CA ALA A 54 -19.08 52.41 24.56
C ALA A 54 -17.90 52.65 23.60
N VAL A 55 -16.68 52.89 24.12
CA VAL A 55 -15.47 53.01 23.29
C VAL A 55 -15.14 51.69 22.59
N LEU A 56 -15.27 50.55 23.28
CA LEU A 56 -15.02 49.23 22.69
C LEU A 56 -16.03 48.91 21.58
N ASN A 57 -17.32 49.16 21.81
CA ASN A 57 -18.37 48.98 20.81
C ASN A 57 -18.14 49.87 19.58
N ASN A 58 -17.82 51.15 19.81
CA ASN A 58 -17.50 52.08 18.72
C ASN A 58 -16.26 51.63 17.92
N ARG A 59 -15.28 51.00 18.58
CA ARG A 59 -14.09 50.46 17.89
C ARG A 59 -14.47 49.28 17.01
N GLU A 60 -15.30 48.35 17.49
CA GLU A 60 -15.80 47.23 16.69
C GLU A 60 -16.58 47.73 15.46
N GLU A 61 -17.39 48.78 15.64
CA GLU A 61 -18.10 49.43 14.54
C GLU A 61 -17.12 50.03 13.52
N HIS A 62 -16.13 50.81 13.97
CA HIS A 62 -15.10 51.40 13.10
C HIS A 62 -14.32 50.33 12.32
N GLU A 63 -13.94 49.23 12.97
CA GLU A 63 -13.29 48.11 12.28
C GLU A 63 -14.18 47.48 11.22
N THR A 64 -15.46 47.26 11.56
CA THR A 64 -16.45 46.71 10.64
C THR A 64 -16.62 47.64 9.43
N GLN A 65 -16.73 48.95 9.66
CA GLN A 65 -16.80 49.95 8.60
C GLN A 65 -15.52 49.97 7.74
N ARG A 66 -14.32 49.90 8.34
CA ARG A 66 -13.03 49.82 7.61
C ARG A 66 -12.96 48.58 6.74
N LYS A 67 -13.30 47.39 7.28
CA LYS A 67 -13.35 46.12 6.54
C LYS A 67 -14.34 46.21 5.38
N ASN A 68 -15.52 46.78 5.60
CA ASN A 68 -16.53 46.99 4.57
C ASN A 68 -16.07 47.97 3.48
N ARG A 69 -15.38 49.06 3.85
CA ARG A 69 -14.82 50.03 2.89
C ARG A 69 -13.75 49.37 2.02
N GLN A 70 -12.86 48.58 2.62
CA GLN A 70 -11.84 47.84 1.88
C GLN A 70 -12.48 46.84 0.90
N LYS A 71 -13.50 46.10 1.35
CA LYS A 71 -14.27 45.19 0.50
C LYS A 71 -14.90 45.93 -0.69
N ARG A 72 -15.54 47.09 -0.45
CA ARG A 72 -16.15 47.92 -1.50
C ARG A 72 -15.12 48.42 -2.51
N ARG A 73 -13.96 48.93 -2.04
CA ARG A 73 -12.86 49.37 -2.92
C ARG A 73 -12.34 48.24 -3.79
N ASN A 74 -12.11 47.06 -3.21
CA ASN A 74 -11.61 45.92 -3.95
C ASN A 74 -12.62 45.41 -4.99
N ILE A 75 -13.92 45.39 -4.67
CA ILE A 75 -14.98 45.06 -5.64
C ILE A 75 -14.99 46.07 -6.79
N ALA A 76 -14.92 47.37 -6.48
CA ALA A 76 -14.85 48.42 -7.50
C ALA A 76 -13.64 48.29 -8.42
N HIS A 77 -12.48 47.88 -7.88
CA HIS A 77 -11.24 47.72 -8.66
C HIS A 77 -11.21 46.42 -9.48
N THR A 78 -11.83 45.33 -9.02
CA THR A 78 -11.68 44.00 -9.64
C THR A 78 -12.94 43.50 -10.37
N GLY A 79 -14.09 44.15 -10.19
CA GLY A 79 -15.38 43.78 -10.79
C GLY A 79 -15.97 42.47 -10.26
N LYS A 80 -15.32 41.81 -9.29
CA LYS A 80 -15.72 40.50 -8.75
C LYS A 80 -16.00 40.59 -7.25
N SER A 81 -17.13 40.05 -6.82
CA SER A 81 -17.38 39.85 -5.39
C SER A 81 -16.41 38.79 -4.88
N TRP A 82 -15.66 39.12 -3.82
CA TRP A 82 -14.80 38.12 -3.18
C TRP A 82 -15.68 37.04 -2.55
N PRO A 83 -15.44 35.75 -2.83
CA PRO A 83 -16.15 34.69 -2.15
C PRO A 83 -15.89 34.86 -0.65
N THR A 84 -16.97 34.92 0.13
CA THR A 84 -16.90 34.89 1.59
C THR A 84 -16.13 33.62 1.93
N ARG A 85 -14.86 33.74 2.35
CA ARG A 85 -14.07 32.58 2.78
C ARG A 85 -14.92 31.88 3.83
N ALA A 86 -15.39 30.68 3.51
CA ALA A 86 -16.07 29.83 4.47
C ALA A 86 -15.19 29.81 5.72
N ARG A 87 -15.75 30.23 6.85
CA ARG A 87 -15.05 30.30 8.12
C ARG A 87 -14.71 28.87 8.48
N LYS A 88 -13.52 28.40 8.08
CA LYS A 88 -13.06 27.05 8.41
C LYS A 88 -13.15 26.96 9.92
N ALA A 89 -13.94 26.01 10.41
CA ALA A 89 -13.92 25.59 11.81
C ALA A 89 -12.46 25.50 12.25
N SER A 90 -12.15 25.99 13.44
CA SER A 90 -10.84 26.05 14.07
C SER A 90 -9.97 24.82 13.76
N GLN A 91 -9.27 24.83 12.63
CA GLN A 91 -8.27 23.82 12.34
C GLN A 91 -7.07 24.24 13.17
N GLN A 92 -6.79 23.45 14.21
CA GLN A 92 -5.55 23.58 14.96
C GLN A 92 -4.40 23.73 13.95
N PRO A 93 -3.44 24.63 14.20
CA PRO A 93 -2.29 24.77 13.32
C PRO A 93 -1.70 23.39 13.08
N VAL A 94 -1.51 23.01 11.82
CA VAL A 94 -0.86 21.74 11.46
C VAL A 94 0.58 21.84 11.94
N VAL A 95 0.82 21.33 13.14
CA VAL A 95 2.16 21.26 13.72
C VAL A 95 2.90 20.18 12.95
N LEU A 96 3.90 20.59 12.17
CA LEU A 96 4.76 19.64 11.49
C LEU A 96 5.51 18.80 12.55
N PRO A 97 5.80 17.51 12.28
CA PRO A 97 6.58 16.70 13.19
C PRO A 97 7.87 17.41 13.62
N ALA A 98 8.32 17.16 14.84
CA ALA A 98 9.54 17.74 15.37
C ALA A 98 10.75 17.44 14.45
N GLY A 99 11.72 18.36 14.41
CA GLY A 99 12.96 18.22 13.66
C GLY A 99 13.09 19.13 12.43
N THR A 100 14.30 19.16 11.86
CA THR A 100 14.60 19.96 10.67
C THR A 100 13.83 19.44 9.45
N PRO A 101 13.56 20.29 8.42
CA PRO A 101 12.97 19.84 7.17
C PRO A 101 13.74 18.68 6.51
N ALA A 102 15.07 18.69 6.62
CA ALA A 102 15.92 17.62 6.10
C ALA A 102 15.69 16.29 6.85
N SER A 103 15.68 16.32 8.19
CA SER A 103 15.41 15.14 9.02
C SER A 103 14.03 14.55 8.73
N ARG A 104 13.01 15.41 8.58
CA ARG A 104 11.65 15.00 8.23
C ARG A 104 11.57 14.35 6.85
N LEU A 105 12.33 14.86 5.87
CA LEU A 105 12.38 14.27 4.53
C LEU A 105 13.07 12.90 4.54
N VAL A 106 14.14 12.74 5.32
CA VAL A 106 14.81 11.43 5.51
C VAL A 106 13.86 10.44 6.15
N GLU A 107 13.18 10.84 7.23
CA GLU A 107 12.20 10.01 7.93
C GLU A 107 11.02 9.63 7.02
N TYR A 108 10.52 10.58 6.22
CA TYR A 108 9.48 10.31 5.22
C TYR A 108 9.94 9.28 4.20
N ARG A 109 11.15 9.43 3.64
CA ARG A 109 11.74 8.46 2.70
C ARG A 109 11.86 7.07 3.33
N ARG A 110 12.37 7.02 4.57
CA ARG A 110 12.51 5.78 5.35
C ARG A 110 11.15 5.08 5.49
N ARG A 111 10.12 5.79 5.93
CA ARG A 111 8.76 5.24 6.08
C ARG A 111 8.20 4.68 4.79
N GLN A 112 8.35 5.38 3.66
CA GLN A 112 7.83 4.88 2.38
C GLN A 112 8.50 3.56 1.94
N VAL A 113 9.78 3.37 2.27
CA VAL A 113 10.50 2.12 2.00
C VAL A 113 10.03 1.03 2.96
N GLU A 114 9.86 1.37 4.23
CA GLU A 114 9.34 0.47 5.26
C GLU A 114 7.93 -0.01 4.95
N ASP A 115 7.02 0.87 4.54
CA ASP A 115 5.64 0.53 4.20
C ASP A 115 5.59 -0.54 3.09
N VAL A 116 6.41 -0.38 2.04
CA VAL A 116 6.52 -1.35 0.93
C VAL A 116 7.18 -2.65 1.39
N ALA A 117 8.21 -2.57 2.23
CA ALA A 117 8.88 -3.77 2.72
C ALA A 117 7.99 -4.58 3.68
N PHE A 118 7.21 -3.92 4.55
CA PHE A 118 6.28 -4.54 5.48
C PHE A 118 5.08 -5.16 4.77
N SER A 119 4.63 -4.60 3.64
CA SER A 119 3.54 -5.21 2.86
C SER A 119 3.98 -6.50 2.15
N LEU A 120 5.25 -6.62 1.79
CA LEU A 120 5.78 -7.71 0.96
C LEU A 120 6.52 -8.80 1.72
N PHE A 121 7.19 -8.46 2.82
CA PHE A 121 8.08 -9.38 3.53
C PHE A 121 7.59 -9.68 4.93
N ARG A 122 7.86 -10.90 5.37
CA ARG A 122 7.63 -11.30 6.75
C ARG A 122 8.55 -10.49 7.66
N SER A 123 7.95 -9.95 8.70
CA SER A 123 8.60 -9.20 9.76
C SER A 123 7.89 -9.49 11.07
N GLY A 124 8.40 -8.98 12.19
CA GLY A 124 7.78 -9.13 13.51
C GLY A 124 8.25 -10.39 14.22
N ALA A 125 9.56 -10.61 14.31
CA ALA A 125 10.08 -11.65 15.18
C ALA A 125 9.72 -11.35 16.65
N ALA A 126 9.58 -12.40 17.48
CA ALA A 126 9.05 -12.26 18.84
C ALA A 126 9.86 -11.30 19.73
N GLY A 127 11.16 -11.17 19.48
CA GLY A 127 12.06 -10.27 20.19
C GLY A 127 12.00 -8.82 19.71
N GLY A 128 11.35 -8.57 18.58
CA GLY A 128 11.25 -7.26 17.94
C GLY A 128 11.85 -7.24 16.54
N THR A 129 11.52 -6.18 15.81
CA THR A 129 11.98 -5.92 14.45
C THR A 129 12.65 -4.57 14.39
N THR A 130 13.78 -4.50 13.70
CA THR A 130 14.48 -3.25 13.42
C THR A 130 14.67 -3.08 11.92
N PHE A 131 14.60 -1.83 11.46
CA PHE A 131 14.67 -1.52 10.04
C PHE A 131 15.65 -0.37 9.81
N THR A 132 16.60 -0.57 8.89
CA THR A 132 17.61 0.40 8.52
C THR A 132 17.57 0.65 7.02
N VAL A 133 17.32 1.90 6.63
CA VAL A 133 17.35 2.33 5.22
C VAL A 133 18.61 3.14 4.95
N LYS A 134 19.45 2.66 4.03
CA LYS A 134 20.64 3.35 3.54
C LYS A 134 20.39 3.85 2.12
N LEU A 135 20.83 5.07 1.83
CA LEU A 135 20.79 5.62 0.47
C LEU A 135 22.21 5.65 -0.11
N THR A 136 22.37 5.22 -1.36
CA THR A 136 23.66 5.12 -2.06
C THR A 136 23.54 5.63 -3.49
N ASP A 137 24.64 6.11 -4.07
CA ASP A 137 24.74 6.33 -5.53
C ASP A 137 25.45 5.16 -6.23
N ALA A 138 26.09 4.27 -5.47
CA ALA A 138 26.78 3.09 -5.95
C ALA A 138 25.81 1.92 -6.17
N TRP A 139 25.67 1.48 -7.42
CA TRP A 139 24.67 0.49 -7.85
C TRP A 139 24.92 -0.90 -7.26
N GLU A 140 26.19 -1.28 -7.05
CA GLU A 140 26.63 -2.57 -6.53
C GLU A 140 26.31 -2.75 -5.04
N LYS A 141 26.02 -1.65 -4.33
CA LYS A 141 25.62 -1.68 -2.92
C LYS A 141 24.11 -1.80 -2.73
N VAL A 142 23.33 -1.66 -3.81
CA VAL A 142 21.86 -1.77 -3.75
C VAL A 142 21.48 -3.20 -3.42
N GLY A 143 20.68 -3.39 -2.37
CA GLY A 143 20.29 -4.71 -1.91
C GLY A 143 19.43 -4.69 -0.66
N TYR A 144 18.90 -5.86 -0.33
CA TYR A 144 18.11 -6.09 0.89
C TYR A 144 18.64 -7.36 1.57
N THR A 145 19.13 -7.20 2.79
CA THR A 145 19.52 -8.28 3.68
C THR A 145 18.70 -8.27 4.96
N VAL A 146 18.40 -9.46 5.49
CA VAL A 146 17.81 -9.65 6.81
C VAL A 146 18.76 -10.51 7.63
N SER A 147 19.10 -10.05 8.83
CA SER A 147 19.88 -10.82 9.80
C SER A 147 19.01 -11.14 11.02
N ILE A 148 19.22 -12.32 11.61
CA ILE A 148 18.46 -12.79 12.77
C ILE A 148 19.33 -12.66 14.01
N GLY A 149 18.89 -11.82 14.93
CA GLY A 149 19.49 -11.58 16.22
C GLY A 149 18.91 -12.44 17.34
N ALA A 150 19.23 -12.07 18.57
CA ALA A 150 18.77 -12.70 19.79
C ALA A 150 18.50 -11.62 20.84
N ASN A 151 17.31 -11.62 21.41
CA ASN A 151 16.93 -10.77 22.53
C ASN A 151 16.60 -11.63 23.75
N TRP A 152 17.30 -11.39 24.85
CA TRP A 152 17.11 -12.11 26.12
C TRP A 152 16.20 -11.34 27.09
N ASP A 153 15.86 -10.09 26.79
CA ASP A 153 15.06 -9.22 27.65
C ASP A 153 13.57 -9.20 27.27
N THR A 154 13.20 -9.85 26.16
CA THR A 154 11.81 -9.91 25.68
C THR A 154 10.87 -10.60 26.66
N TYR A 155 11.28 -11.74 27.20
CA TYR A 155 10.45 -12.54 28.08
C TYR A 155 10.68 -12.17 29.56
N ARG A 156 9.64 -12.33 30.39
CA ARG A 156 9.68 -12.00 31.83
C ARG A 156 9.23 -13.19 32.68
N GLY A 157 9.42 -13.08 34.00
CA GLY A 157 9.01 -14.12 34.96
C GLY A 157 9.77 -15.42 34.74
N ARG A 158 9.06 -16.57 34.74
CA ARG A 158 9.67 -17.90 34.58
C ARG A 158 10.39 -18.13 33.23
N PHE A 159 10.21 -17.23 32.26
CA PHE A 159 10.82 -17.31 30.93
C PHE A 159 11.89 -16.23 30.70
N LYS A 160 12.33 -15.50 31.73
CA LYS A 160 13.27 -14.37 31.61
C LYS A 160 14.62 -14.72 30.95
N GLU A 161 15.01 -15.99 30.98
CA GLU A 161 16.25 -16.46 30.36
C GLU A 161 16.02 -17.08 28.97
N TRP A 162 14.80 -17.00 28.43
CA TRP A 162 14.49 -17.55 27.12
C TRP A 162 14.89 -16.56 26.04
N ARG A 163 15.57 -17.07 25.01
CA ARG A 163 15.93 -16.29 23.84
C ARG A 163 14.69 -16.06 22.96
N ALA A 164 14.39 -14.80 22.66
CA ALA A 164 13.54 -14.42 21.55
C ALA A 164 14.41 -14.09 20.32
N ASN A 165 13.90 -14.38 19.12
CA ASN A 165 14.58 -13.96 17.89
C ASN A 165 14.20 -12.53 17.54
N GLU A 166 15.17 -11.76 17.06
CA GLU A 166 14.96 -10.45 16.44
C GLU A 166 15.25 -10.53 14.95
N ASP A 167 14.52 -9.76 14.15
CA ASP A 167 14.81 -9.57 12.73
C ASP A 167 15.29 -8.15 12.46
N HIS A 168 16.49 -8.05 11.89
CA HIS A 168 17.12 -6.79 11.52
C HIS A 168 17.16 -6.67 9.99
N HIS A 169 16.32 -5.79 9.47
CA HIS A 169 16.19 -5.51 8.06
C HIS A 169 17.12 -4.36 7.66
N GLU A 170 17.99 -4.61 6.70
CA GLU A 170 18.85 -3.60 6.11
C GLU A 170 18.56 -3.50 4.61
N VAL A 171 18.10 -2.32 4.19
CA VAL A 171 17.77 -2.02 2.80
C VAL A 171 18.64 -0.88 2.32
N THR A 172 19.42 -1.12 1.28
CA THR A 172 20.24 -0.10 0.61
C THR A 172 19.64 0.21 -0.76
N LEU A 173 19.30 1.48 -0.99
CA LEU A 173 18.59 1.95 -2.19
C LEU A 173 19.31 3.12 -2.87
N PRO A 174 19.08 3.37 -4.16
CA PRO A 174 19.55 4.57 -4.83
C PRO A 174 19.02 5.85 -4.15
N VAL A 175 19.82 6.94 -4.10
CA VAL A 175 19.37 8.25 -3.58
C VAL A 175 18.08 8.74 -4.27
N ARG A 176 17.90 8.39 -5.54
CA ARG A 176 16.74 8.75 -6.38
C ARG A 176 15.63 7.70 -6.42
N TRP A 177 15.63 6.74 -5.50
CA TRP A 177 14.67 5.62 -5.49
C TRP A 177 13.22 6.09 -5.52
N MET A 178 12.83 7.04 -4.65
CA MET A 178 11.45 7.53 -4.61
C MET A 178 10.97 8.08 -5.96
N THR A 179 11.82 8.82 -6.67
CA THR A 179 11.43 9.44 -7.93
C THR A 179 11.43 8.46 -9.10
N ARG A 180 12.36 7.50 -9.11
CA ARG A 180 12.52 6.52 -10.20
C ARG A 180 11.59 5.32 -10.06
N ILE A 181 11.30 4.91 -8.83
CA ILE A 181 10.61 3.66 -8.52
C ILE A 181 9.21 3.94 -7.97
N LEU A 182 9.14 4.61 -6.82
CA LEU A 182 7.87 4.84 -6.12
C LEU A 182 6.89 5.67 -6.96
N ARG A 183 7.32 6.85 -7.45
CA ARG A 183 6.49 7.73 -8.29
C ARG A 183 6.14 7.12 -9.64
N SER A 184 6.92 6.17 -10.12
CA SER A 184 6.68 5.45 -11.38
C SER A 184 5.81 4.20 -11.19
N ASN A 185 5.28 3.98 -9.98
CA ASN A 185 4.52 2.80 -9.62
C ASN A 185 5.27 1.50 -9.97
N LEU A 186 6.55 1.43 -9.57
CA LEU A 186 7.42 0.26 -9.76
C LEU A 186 7.85 -0.36 -8.43
N ALA A 187 7.49 0.22 -7.28
CA ALA A 187 7.98 -0.21 -5.97
C ALA A 187 7.58 -1.64 -5.64
N GLU A 188 6.36 -2.04 -6.00
CA GLU A 188 5.83 -3.39 -5.86
C GLU A 188 5.36 -3.89 -7.22
N LEU A 189 5.91 -5.01 -7.69
CA LEU A 189 5.53 -5.64 -8.97
C LEU A 189 5.54 -7.17 -8.82
N ASP A 190 4.43 -7.84 -9.18
CA ASP A 190 4.29 -9.30 -9.07
C ASP A 190 4.60 -9.87 -7.64
N GLY A 191 4.37 -9.08 -6.58
CA GLY A 191 4.70 -9.46 -5.19
C GLY A 191 6.21 -9.35 -4.86
N LEU A 192 6.97 -8.64 -5.68
CA LEU A 192 8.40 -8.38 -5.52
C LEU A 192 8.63 -6.89 -5.24
N MET A 193 9.63 -6.58 -4.41
CA MET A 193 10.01 -5.19 -4.13
C MET A 193 11.12 -4.75 -5.08
N THR A 194 10.89 -3.72 -5.89
CA THR A 194 11.93 -3.17 -6.76
C THR A 194 12.87 -2.25 -5.98
N LEU A 195 14.15 -2.60 -5.93
CA LEU A 195 15.21 -1.86 -5.24
C LEU A 195 15.89 -0.83 -6.15
N ASP A 196 16.04 -1.14 -7.45
CA ASP A 196 16.42 -0.18 -8.47
C ASP A 196 15.89 -0.63 -9.84
N ALA A 197 15.66 0.32 -10.73
CA ALA A 197 15.22 0.08 -12.10
C ALA A 197 15.67 1.23 -13.01
N CYS A 198 16.42 0.92 -14.05
CA CYS A 198 16.84 1.85 -15.09
C CYS A 198 16.17 1.46 -16.40
N GLU A 199 15.39 2.38 -16.98
CA GLU A 199 14.69 2.13 -18.25
C GLU A 199 15.70 2.02 -19.40
N ILE A 200 15.51 1.02 -20.24
CA ILE A 200 16.31 0.75 -21.44
C ILE A 200 15.39 0.56 -22.65
N ALA A 201 15.95 0.70 -23.85
CA ALA A 201 15.19 0.50 -25.08
C ALA A 201 14.64 -0.93 -25.16
N SER A 202 13.32 -1.07 -25.26
CA SER A 202 12.65 -2.37 -25.39
C SER A 202 12.59 -2.87 -26.84
N GLY A 203 12.71 -1.96 -27.82
CA GLY A 203 12.47 -2.25 -29.24
C GLY A 203 11.01 -2.58 -29.57
N MET A 204 10.08 -2.44 -28.63
CA MET A 204 8.67 -2.75 -28.78
C MET A 204 7.79 -1.53 -28.45
N PRO A 205 6.81 -1.18 -29.29
CA PRO A 205 5.85 -0.12 -28.97
C PRO A 205 5.13 -0.41 -27.66
N GLU A 206 4.99 0.62 -26.81
CA GLU A 206 4.21 0.60 -25.56
C GLU A 206 4.70 -0.37 -24.46
N VAL A 207 5.82 -1.07 -24.67
CA VAL A 207 6.44 -1.92 -23.66
C VAL A 207 7.64 -1.18 -23.09
N LYS A 208 7.64 -0.95 -21.78
CA LYS A 208 8.80 -0.45 -21.05
C LYS A 208 9.65 -1.62 -20.58
N LEU A 209 10.96 -1.50 -20.75
CA LEU A 209 11.92 -2.49 -20.30
C LEU A 209 12.88 -1.82 -19.32
N PHE A 210 13.14 -2.46 -18.19
CA PHE A 210 14.03 -1.93 -17.17
C PHE A 210 15.12 -2.94 -16.87
N LYS A 211 16.38 -2.50 -16.76
CA LYS A 211 17.42 -3.23 -16.03
C LYS A 211 17.22 -2.95 -14.55
N ALA A 212 17.04 -3.99 -13.74
CA ALA A 212 16.52 -3.84 -12.39
C ALA A 212 17.18 -4.76 -11.36
N ILE A 213 17.00 -4.39 -10.11
CA ILE A 213 17.33 -5.14 -8.90
C ILE A 213 16.05 -5.23 -8.09
N TRP A 214 15.64 -6.43 -7.68
CA TRP A 214 14.45 -6.64 -6.85
C TRP A 214 14.72 -7.58 -5.70
N ALA A 215 13.91 -7.49 -4.66
CA ALA A 215 13.93 -8.38 -3.51
C ALA A 215 12.68 -9.26 -3.50
N ARG A 216 12.84 -10.51 -3.07
CA ARG A 216 11.75 -11.46 -2.86
C ARG A 216 11.88 -12.20 -1.53
N GLN A 217 10.75 -12.63 -0.99
CA GLN A 217 10.71 -13.43 0.22
C GLN A 217 11.40 -14.80 -0.01
N GLY A 218 12.37 -15.12 0.83
CA GLY A 218 12.97 -16.45 0.96
C GLY A 218 12.30 -17.28 2.05
N LYS A 219 13.02 -18.27 2.60
CA LYS A 219 12.51 -19.11 3.69
C LYS A 219 12.49 -18.35 5.01
N GLY A 220 11.39 -18.44 5.77
CA GLY A 220 11.28 -17.76 7.06
C GLY A 220 11.31 -16.24 6.89
N TYR A 221 12.26 -15.56 7.52
CA TYR A 221 12.50 -14.11 7.43
C TYR A 221 13.57 -13.73 6.41
N SER A 222 14.25 -14.68 5.75
CA SER A 222 15.30 -14.36 4.79
C SER A 222 14.73 -13.62 3.58
N VAL A 223 15.40 -12.59 3.09
CA VAL A 223 15.08 -11.91 1.83
C VAL A 223 16.20 -12.18 0.83
N ILE A 224 15.83 -12.44 -0.42
CA ILE A 224 16.77 -12.71 -1.52
C ILE A 224 16.71 -11.55 -2.49
N THR A 225 17.86 -10.94 -2.76
CA THR A 225 18.03 -9.90 -3.78
C THR A 225 18.42 -10.56 -5.11
N GLU A 226 17.76 -10.18 -6.19
CA GLU A 226 17.97 -10.68 -7.54
C GLU A 226 18.21 -9.53 -8.52
N HIS A 227 18.96 -9.82 -9.58
CA HIS A 227 19.29 -8.88 -10.64
C HIS A 227 18.74 -9.40 -11.98
N GLY A 228 18.26 -8.48 -12.82
CA GLY A 228 17.84 -8.84 -14.16
C GLY A 228 17.05 -7.73 -14.84
N PHE A 229 15.91 -8.10 -15.42
CA PHE A 229 15.10 -7.23 -16.25
C PHE A 229 13.61 -7.34 -15.93
N ILE A 230 12.93 -6.20 -15.98
CA ILE A 230 11.48 -6.07 -15.80
C ILE A 230 10.90 -5.55 -17.11
N ALA A 231 10.02 -6.32 -17.74
CA ALA A 231 9.22 -5.85 -18.85
C ALA A 231 7.82 -5.47 -18.35
N ARG A 232 7.30 -4.30 -18.76
CA ARG A 232 6.00 -3.78 -18.33
C ARG A 232 5.17 -3.24 -19.50
N LYS A 233 3.87 -3.58 -19.52
CA LYS A 233 2.85 -2.93 -20.35
C LYS A 233 1.56 -2.76 -19.53
N GLY A 234 1.20 -1.52 -19.22
CA GLY A 234 0.10 -1.22 -18.28
C GLY A 234 0.38 -1.81 -16.88
N GLU A 235 -0.55 -2.62 -16.39
CA GLU A 235 -0.44 -3.35 -15.11
C GLU A 235 0.30 -4.69 -15.23
N MET A 236 0.50 -5.19 -16.46
CA MET A 236 1.17 -6.46 -16.67
C MET A 236 2.69 -6.28 -16.61
N THR A 237 3.34 -7.08 -15.78
CA THR A 237 4.80 -7.11 -15.66
C THR A 237 5.37 -8.52 -15.78
N HIS A 238 6.65 -8.63 -16.09
CA HIS A 238 7.38 -9.89 -16.04
C HIS A 238 8.85 -9.67 -15.71
N HIS A 239 9.36 -10.44 -14.74
CA HIS A 239 10.74 -10.42 -14.27
C HIS A 239 11.51 -11.58 -14.90
N ALA A 240 12.75 -11.35 -15.33
CA ALA A 240 13.65 -12.41 -15.78
C ALA A 240 15.12 -12.01 -15.66
N ASP A 241 16.02 -12.99 -15.72
CA ASP A 241 17.48 -12.80 -15.72
C ASP A 241 18.00 -12.01 -16.94
N THR A 242 17.24 -12.01 -18.05
CA THR A 242 17.65 -11.47 -19.35
C THR A 242 16.51 -10.67 -19.99
N ALA A 243 16.87 -9.62 -20.74
CA ALA A 243 15.92 -8.77 -21.46
C ALA A 243 15.00 -9.58 -22.39
N ALA A 244 15.57 -10.52 -23.14
CA ALA A 244 14.83 -11.36 -24.08
C ALA A 244 13.77 -12.22 -23.36
N LYS A 245 14.12 -12.85 -22.23
CA LYS A 245 13.16 -13.64 -21.44
C LYS A 245 12.09 -12.77 -20.79
N ALA A 246 12.45 -11.58 -20.29
CA ALA A 246 11.50 -10.63 -19.72
C ALA A 246 10.43 -10.23 -20.75
N LEU A 247 10.85 -9.86 -21.96
CA LEU A 247 9.93 -9.52 -23.07
C LEU A 247 9.11 -10.73 -23.53
N ALA A 248 9.73 -11.91 -23.68
CA ALA A 248 9.03 -13.12 -24.10
C ALA A 248 7.96 -13.57 -23.10
N GLY A 249 8.26 -13.50 -21.80
CA GLY A 249 7.30 -13.86 -20.76
C GLY A 249 6.18 -12.82 -20.61
N LEU A 250 6.47 -11.52 -20.78
CA LEU A 250 5.42 -10.50 -20.86
C LEU A 250 4.49 -10.75 -22.05
N ARG A 251 5.04 -11.02 -23.24
CA ARG A 251 4.24 -11.37 -24.44
C ARG A 251 3.33 -12.57 -24.17
N ARG A 252 3.85 -13.59 -23.47
CA ARG A 252 3.07 -14.77 -23.07
C ARG A 252 1.95 -14.42 -22.09
N LYS A 253 2.23 -13.60 -21.06
CA LYS A 253 1.21 -13.10 -20.11
C LYS A 253 0.11 -12.31 -20.84
N LEU A 254 0.50 -11.42 -21.76
CA LEU A 254 -0.44 -10.62 -22.56
C LEU A 254 -1.32 -11.51 -23.46
N ALA A 255 -0.74 -12.50 -24.14
CA ALA A 255 -1.50 -13.43 -24.99
C ALA A 255 -2.51 -14.29 -24.20
N GLN A 256 -2.25 -14.52 -22.90
CA GLN A 256 -3.17 -15.23 -22.00
C GLN A 256 -4.27 -14.32 -21.44
N THR A 257 -4.07 -13.00 -21.46
CA THR A 257 -5.04 -12.02 -20.96
C THR A 257 -6.17 -11.91 -21.98
N GLY A 258 -7.27 -12.62 -21.75
CA GLY A 258 -8.43 -12.71 -22.65
C GLY A 258 -8.78 -14.15 -23.06
N GLN A 259 -7.91 -15.12 -22.81
CA GLN A 259 -8.32 -16.53 -22.88
C GLN A 259 -8.99 -16.91 -21.55
N PRO A 260 -10.14 -17.60 -21.56
CA PRO A 260 -10.68 -18.16 -20.34
C PRO A 260 -9.58 -19.02 -19.72
N ARG A 261 -9.24 -18.75 -18.44
CA ARG A 261 -8.36 -19.62 -17.66
C ARG A 261 -8.84 -21.03 -17.94
N ARG A 262 -8.04 -21.84 -18.62
CA ARG A 262 -8.27 -23.29 -18.63
C ARG A 262 -8.18 -23.67 -17.16
N THR A 263 -9.32 -23.76 -16.49
CA THR A 263 -9.47 -24.52 -15.28
C THR A 263 -8.99 -25.89 -15.70
N ILE A 264 -7.73 -26.20 -15.36
CA ILE A 264 -7.22 -27.56 -15.47
C ILE A 264 -8.04 -28.29 -14.42
N GLN A 265 -9.21 -28.79 -14.83
CA GLN A 265 -10.01 -29.64 -13.99
C GLN A 265 -9.08 -30.78 -13.57
N SER A 266 -8.89 -30.90 -12.26
CA SER A 266 -8.09 -31.97 -11.69
C SER A 266 -8.59 -33.27 -12.27
N ALA A 267 -7.69 -34.16 -12.68
CA ALA A 267 -8.09 -35.46 -13.21
C ALA A 267 -8.91 -36.29 -12.20
N LEU A 268 -8.84 -35.95 -10.91
CA LEU A 268 -9.69 -36.54 -9.87
C LEU A 268 -11.12 -35.99 -9.89
N ASP A 269 -11.29 -34.73 -10.31
CA ASP A 269 -12.58 -34.01 -10.28
C ASP A 269 -13.31 -34.05 -11.63
N MET A 270 -12.75 -34.73 -12.64
CA MET A 270 -13.40 -34.95 -13.93
C MET A 270 -14.50 -36.02 -13.81
N ASP A 271 -15.55 -35.95 -14.63
CA ASP A 271 -16.44 -37.09 -14.78
C ASP A 271 -15.71 -38.29 -15.41
N VAL A 272 -16.31 -39.48 -15.31
CA VAL A 272 -15.71 -40.74 -15.77
C VAL A 272 -15.45 -40.72 -17.28
N ALA A 273 -16.38 -40.18 -18.09
CA ALA A 273 -16.25 -40.14 -19.55
C ALA A 273 -15.12 -39.21 -20.00
N ALA A 274 -15.01 -38.04 -19.38
CA ALA A 274 -13.97 -37.06 -19.61
C ALA A 274 -12.60 -37.59 -19.16
N PHE A 275 -12.54 -38.34 -18.06
CA PHE A 275 -11.34 -39.03 -17.61
C PHE A 275 -10.88 -40.06 -18.66
N ILE A 276 -11.76 -40.97 -19.08
CA ILE A 276 -11.44 -41.99 -20.08
C ILE A 276 -10.96 -41.34 -21.38
N LYS A 277 -11.70 -40.35 -21.91
CA LYS A 277 -11.33 -39.62 -23.13
C LYS A 277 -9.96 -38.94 -23.05
N ARG A 278 -9.60 -38.42 -21.87
CA ARG A 278 -8.31 -37.73 -21.65
C ARG A 278 -7.13 -38.70 -21.67
N TYR A 279 -7.32 -39.92 -21.16
CA TYR A 279 -6.25 -40.89 -20.97
C TYR A 279 -6.18 -41.99 -22.03
N SER A 280 -7.25 -42.22 -22.80
CA SER A 280 -7.30 -43.23 -23.89
C SER A 280 -6.31 -42.99 -25.03
N ARG A 281 -5.77 -41.76 -25.16
CA ARG A 281 -4.74 -41.42 -26.15
C ARG A 281 -3.34 -41.94 -25.83
N HIS A 282 -3.16 -42.63 -24.71
CA HIS A 282 -1.88 -43.16 -24.27
C HIS A 282 -1.86 -44.67 -24.46
N ASP A 283 -0.77 -45.20 -25.02
CA ASP A 283 -0.55 -46.62 -25.19
C ASP A 283 0.52 -47.08 -24.19
N CYS A 284 0.07 -47.48 -22.99
CA CYS A 284 0.95 -47.91 -21.91
C CYS A 284 0.29 -48.97 -21.04
N MET A 285 1.11 -49.67 -20.24
CA MET A 285 0.65 -50.68 -19.28
C MET A 285 0.44 -50.06 -17.90
N VAL A 286 -0.64 -50.47 -17.21
CA VAL A 286 -0.95 -50.10 -15.82
C VAL A 286 -0.66 -51.29 -14.91
N SER A 287 0.16 -51.08 -13.88
CA SER A 287 0.58 -52.12 -12.94
C SER A 287 0.11 -51.83 -11.52
N LEU A 288 0.09 -52.86 -10.66
CA LEU A 288 -0.10 -52.68 -9.21
C LEU A 288 1.00 -51.79 -8.59
N ASN A 289 2.19 -51.76 -9.18
CA ASN A 289 3.25 -50.87 -8.72
C ASN A 289 2.94 -49.39 -8.99
N ASP A 290 2.21 -49.08 -10.08
CA ASP A 290 1.75 -47.70 -10.36
C ASP A 290 0.79 -47.23 -9.27
N ALA A 291 -0.10 -48.13 -8.80
CA ALA A 291 -0.98 -47.86 -7.68
C ALA A 291 -0.27 -47.67 -6.35
N ARG A 292 0.69 -48.55 -6.00
CA ARG A 292 1.50 -48.40 -4.79
C ARG A 292 2.27 -47.08 -4.82
N SER A 293 2.85 -46.75 -5.96
CA SER A 293 3.61 -45.50 -6.17
C SER A 293 2.72 -44.25 -6.10
N SER A 294 1.42 -44.36 -6.41
CA SER A 294 0.47 -43.27 -6.28
C SER A 294 -0.15 -43.14 -4.88
N GLY A 295 0.22 -44.03 -3.94
CA GLY A 295 -0.33 -44.05 -2.58
C GLY A 295 -1.75 -44.62 -2.49
N SER A 296 -2.17 -45.40 -3.49
CA SER A 296 -3.49 -46.05 -3.49
C SER A 296 -3.52 -47.20 -2.47
N CYS A 297 -4.67 -47.41 -1.84
CA CYS A 297 -4.87 -48.54 -0.92
C CYS A 297 -4.79 -49.88 -1.67
N GLU A 298 -3.87 -50.76 -1.27
CA GLU A 298 -3.63 -52.04 -1.94
C GLU A 298 -4.85 -52.96 -1.88
N ALA A 299 -5.46 -53.11 -0.70
CA ALA A 299 -6.68 -53.91 -0.54
C ALA A 299 -7.84 -53.39 -1.41
N GLY A 300 -7.95 -52.07 -1.58
CA GLY A 300 -8.97 -51.44 -2.41
C GLY A 300 -8.82 -51.80 -3.89
N ILE A 301 -7.59 -51.82 -4.40
CA ILE A 301 -7.33 -52.20 -5.79
C ILE A 301 -7.47 -53.69 -6.03
N LEU A 302 -7.03 -54.53 -5.09
CA LEU A 302 -7.21 -55.98 -5.24
C LEU A 302 -8.70 -56.37 -5.32
N ASN A 303 -9.52 -55.80 -4.44
CA ASN A 303 -10.98 -55.97 -4.49
C ASN A 303 -11.58 -55.41 -5.79
N TRP A 304 -11.07 -54.27 -6.28
CA TRP A 304 -11.49 -53.73 -7.56
C TRP A 304 -11.16 -54.67 -8.73
N CYS A 305 -9.92 -55.18 -8.79
CA CYS A 305 -9.46 -56.15 -9.78
C CYS A 305 -10.35 -57.39 -9.81
N GLU A 306 -10.65 -57.96 -8.65
CA GLU A 306 -11.57 -59.10 -8.50
C GLU A 306 -12.97 -58.77 -9.06
N ARG A 307 -13.53 -57.61 -8.73
CA ARG A 307 -14.87 -57.19 -9.20
C ARG A 307 -14.98 -57.00 -10.70
N VAL A 308 -13.93 -56.51 -11.34
CA VAL A 308 -13.93 -56.22 -12.78
C VAL A 308 -13.37 -57.37 -13.63
N GLY A 309 -12.92 -58.46 -12.98
CA GLY A 309 -12.37 -59.65 -13.63
C GLY A 309 -10.93 -59.50 -14.13
N ILE A 310 -10.16 -58.57 -13.54
CA ILE A 310 -8.72 -58.44 -13.82
C ILE A 310 -7.96 -59.30 -12.83
N ASP A 311 -7.16 -60.25 -13.33
CA ASP A 311 -6.29 -61.07 -12.49
C ASP A 311 -5.17 -60.21 -11.88
N PRO A 312 -5.11 -60.05 -10.54
CA PRO A 312 -4.10 -59.25 -9.87
C PRO A 312 -2.70 -59.88 -9.92
N LEU A 313 -2.57 -61.15 -10.28
CA LEU A 313 -1.28 -61.81 -10.49
C LEU A 313 -0.62 -61.40 -11.81
N ARG A 314 -1.37 -60.80 -12.74
CA ARG A 314 -0.80 -60.18 -13.94
C ARG A 314 0.07 -58.99 -13.52
N SER A 315 1.33 -59.00 -13.94
CA SER A 315 2.28 -57.93 -13.57
C SER A 315 1.83 -56.54 -14.04
N ALA A 316 1.12 -56.46 -15.17
CA ALA A 316 0.45 -55.26 -15.65
C ALA A 316 -0.67 -55.61 -16.66
N VAL A 317 -1.60 -54.67 -16.86
CA VAL A 317 -2.65 -54.74 -17.88
C VAL A 317 -2.57 -53.54 -18.84
N PRO A 318 -3.02 -53.67 -20.11
CA PRO A 318 -3.12 -52.53 -21.03
C PRO A 318 -3.99 -51.41 -20.45
N LEU A 319 -3.61 -50.15 -20.67
CA LEU A 319 -4.40 -49.00 -20.21
C LEU A 319 -5.83 -49.00 -20.78
N SER A 320 -6.03 -49.48 -22.01
CA SER A 320 -7.35 -49.63 -22.62
C SER A 320 -8.26 -50.57 -21.80
N GLU A 321 -7.74 -51.75 -21.42
CA GLU A 321 -8.42 -52.74 -20.57
C GLU A 321 -8.76 -52.13 -19.19
N ALA A 322 -7.81 -51.43 -18.58
CA ALA A 322 -8.02 -50.76 -17.29
C ALA A 322 -9.08 -49.64 -17.37
N LEU A 323 -9.11 -48.85 -18.45
CA LEU A 323 -10.11 -47.79 -18.66
C LEU A 323 -11.50 -48.36 -18.95
N GLU A 324 -11.59 -49.48 -19.67
CA GLU A 324 -12.84 -50.20 -19.91
C GLU A 324 -13.41 -50.75 -18.59
N ALA A 325 -12.58 -51.42 -17.79
CA ALA A 325 -12.96 -51.87 -16.44
C ALA A 325 -13.36 -50.69 -15.53
N PHE A 326 -12.62 -49.58 -15.58
CA PHE A 326 -12.92 -48.37 -14.81
C PHE A 326 -14.26 -47.74 -15.22
N SER A 327 -14.66 -47.83 -16.49
CA SER A 327 -15.96 -47.33 -16.94
C SER A 327 -17.14 -48.06 -16.29
N ARG A 328 -16.95 -49.35 -15.96
CA ARG A 328 -17.95 -50.21 -15.31
C ARG A 328 -17.96 -50.01 -13.79
N TYR A 329 -16.79 -49.83 -13.19
CA TYR A 329 -16.65 -49.66 -11.73
C TYR A 329 -15.65 -48.54 -11.40
N PRO A 330 -16.09 -47.28 -11.32
CA PRO A 330 -15.18 -46.16 -11.06
C PRO A 330 -14.66 -46.17 -9.64
N LEU A 331 -13.33 -46.11 -9.47
CA LEU A 331 -12.66 -46.04 -8.17
C LEU A 331 -11.51 -45.01 -8.19
N VAL A 332 -11.37 -44.22 -7.12
CA VAL A 332 -10.38 -43.13 -7.04
C VAL A 332 -8.95 -43.66 -7.15
N GLU A 333 -8.68 -44.80 -6.51
CA GLU A 333 -7.42 -45.51 -6.51
C GLU A 333 -6.96 -45.90 -7.92
N VAL A 334 -7.91 -46.25 -8.80
CA VAL A 334 -7.67 -46.59 -10.21
C VAL A 334 -7.34 -45.34 -11.01
N ARG A 335 -8.01 -44.20 -10.74
CA ARG A 335 -7.65 -42.92 -11.37
C ARG A 335 -6.20 -42.57 -11.09
N LEU A 336 -5.78 -42.71 -9.83
CA LEU A 336 -4.42 -42.45 -9.39
C LEU A 336 -3.41 -43.38 -10.07
N ALA A 337 -3.72 -44.68 -10.14
CA ALA A 337 -2.87 -45.66 -10.82
C ALA A 337 -2.70 -45.33 -12.33
N VAL A 338 -3.79 -45.00 -13.02
CA VAL A 338 -3.76 -44.58 -14.44
C VAL A 338 -2.95 -43.30 -14.63
N MET A 339 -3.15 -42.30 -13.76
CA MET A 339 -2.37 -41.06 -13.79
C MET A 339 -0.87 -41.32 -13.63
N GLN A 340 -0.51 -42.23 -12.72
CA GLN A 340 0.87 -42.59 -12.45
C GLN A 340 1.51 -43.38 -13.60
N ALA A 341 0.79 -44.35 -14.17
CA ALA A 341 1.26 -45.11 -15.33
C ALA A 341 1.56 -44.18 -16.53
N VAL A 342 0.66 -43.23 -16.81
CA VAL A 342 0.86 -42.25 -17.90
C VAL A 342 2.00 -41.29 -17.60
N ARG A 343 2.19 -40.90 -16.33
CA ARG A 343 3.34 -40.08 -15.91
C ARG A 343 4.65 -40.83 -16.10
N ARG A 344 4.70 -42.12 -15.74
CA ARG A 344 5.85 -43.02 -15.96
C ARG A 344 6.16 -43.13 -17.44
N HIS A 345 5.17 -43.45 -18.27
CA HIS A 345 5.33 -43.60 -19.71
C HIS A 345 5.88 -42.33 -20.38
N ARG A 346 5.36 -41.15 -20.03
CA ARG A 346 5.90 -39.87 -20.56
C ARG A 346 7.34 -39.61 -20.13
N ARG A 347 7.74 -40.08 -18.96
CA ARG A 347 9.14 -39.97 -18.48
C ARG A 347 10.05 -40.89 -19.30
N GLU A 348 9.62 -42.12 -19.55
CA GLU A 348 10.35 -43.09 -20.39
C GLU A 348 10.51 -42.56 -21.83
N GLN A 349 9.45 -42.03 -22.44
CA GLN A 349 9.51 -41.42 -23.77
C GLN A 349 10.48 -40.23 -23.86
N ARG A 350 10.61 -39.43 -22.79
CA ARG A 350 11.54 -38.30 -22.74
C ARG A 350 13.00 -38.71 -22.53
N LEU A 351 13.24 -39.89 -21.97
CA LEU A 351 14.59 -40.42 -21.79
C LEU A 351 15.07 -41.16 -23.05
N ALA A 352 14.13 -41.67 -23.85
CA ALA A 352 14.40 -42.34 -25.12
C ALA A 352 14.55 -41.36 -26.31
N ALA A 353 14.11 -40.12 -26.16
CA ALA A 353 14.28 -39.02 -27.13
C ALA A 353 15.45 -38.12 -26.71
#